data_AF-A0A4U3L1C3-F1
#
_entry.id   AF-A0A4U3L1C3-F1
#
_cell.length_a   1.000
_cell.length_b   1.000
_cell.length_c   1.000
_cell.angle_alpha   90.00
_cell.angle_beta   90.00
_cell.angle_gamma   90.00
#
_symmetry.space_group_name_H-M   'P 1'
#
loop_
_entity.id
_entity.type
_entity.pdbx_description
1 polymer ?
#
loop_
_entity_poly.entity_id
_entity_poly.type
_entity_poly.pdbx_seq_one_letter_code
_entity_poly.pdbx_strand_id
1 'polypeptide(L)'
;MKLFLIRYTKSTFVYLRLHVIFNLFSRLFLNLFYLTRFSLWASKNKKVAYNDFPGKWDYSKRYAFYKWIIGHESLSNIAINYLEFGVADGHSFRWFVQQNAHPESRFYGFDTFTGLPEDFGVYKKGVFNTNNQVPQINDSRVKFYQGLFQQTLPGFLSKWNHQQRNIVMMDADLYSATLYALTRIAPFLKKGDIIFFDEFAVPTHEFKALYDFQQAYLMDFELIGAANNYYFTAFRII
;
A
#
# COMPACT_ATOMS: atom_id res chain seq x y z
N MET A 1 -6.19 20.37 28.61
CA MET A 1 -7.63 20.32 28.94
C MET A 1 -7.81 19.54 30.24
N LYS A 2 -8.47 20.10 31.27
CA LYS A 2 -8.64 19.39 32.57
C LYS A 2 -9.46 18.11 32.37
N LEU A 3 -9.08 17.01 33.05
CA LEU A 3 -9.68 15.68 32.91
C LEU A 3 -11.21 15.68 33.11
N PHE A 4 -11.69 16.54 34.00
CA PHE A 4 -13.11 16.78 34.25
C PHE A 4 -13.87 17.22 32.99
N LEU A 5 -13.31 18.19 32.25
CA LEU A 5 -13.92 18.72 31.03
C LEU A 5 -14.00 17.64 29.95
N ILE A 6 -12.93 16.85 29.77
CA ILE A 6 -12.90 15.72 28.82
C ILE A 6 -14.04 14.73 29.09
N ARG A 7 -14.25 14.36 30.38
CA ARG A 7 -15.28 13.41 30.77
C ARG A 7 -16.69 13.97 30.53
N TYR A 8 -16.93 15.21 30.96
CA TYR A 8 -18.23 15.85 30.79
C TYR A 8 -18.58 16.00 29.31
N THR A 9 -17.64 16.45 28.47
CA THR A 9 -17.84 16.57 27.02
C THR A 9 -18.25 15.24 26.38
N LYS A 10 -17.61 14.12 26.75
CA LYS A 10 -17.98 12.80 26.23
C LYS A 10 -19.40 12.40 26.63
N SER A 11 -19.73 12.53 27.92
CA SER A 11 -21.07 12.22 28.44
C SER A 11 -22.15 13.06 27.75
N THR A 12 -21.94 14.37 27.61
CA THR A 12 -22.84 15.27 26.89
C THR A 12 -22.98 14.89 25.42
N PHE A 13 -21.88 14.56 24.73
CA PHE A 13 -21.91 14.19 23.31
C PHE A 13 -22.76 12.94 23.05
N VAL A 14 -22.64 11.93 23.92
CA VAL A 14 -23.43 10.70 23.86
C VAL A 14 -24.89 10.97 24.25
N TYR A 15 -25.11 11.68 25.37
CA TYR A 15 -26.45 12.00 25.88
C TYR A 15 -27.29 12.77 24.85
N LEU A 16 -26.70 13.80 24.23
CA LEU A 16 -27.37 14.60 23.20
C LEU A 16 -27.33 13.95 21.80
N ARG A 17 -26.77 12.74 21.66
CA ARG A 17 -26.62 12.01 20.39
C ARG A 17 -26.02 12.87 19.27
N LEU A 18 -25.00 13.67 19.60
CA LEU A 18 -24.43 14.64 18.66
C LEU A 18 -23.82 13.99 17.40
N HIS A 19 -23.56 12.67 17.42
CA HIS A 19 -23.20 11.91 16.22
C HIS A 19 -24.19 12.11 15.07
N VAL A 20 -25.49 12.35 15.32
CA VAL A 20 -26.47 12.60 14.25
C VAL A 20 -26.08 13.84 13.42
N ILE A 21 -25.55 14.87 14.06
CA ILE A 21 -25.11 16.12 13.40
C ILE A 21 -23.69 15.95 12.86
N PHE A 22 -22.76 15.50 13.71
CA PHE A 22 -21.34 15.44 13.36
C PHE A 22 -21.00 14.35 12.34
N ASN A 23 -21.83 13.31 12.19
CA ASN A 23 -21.60 12.27 11.19
C ASN A 23 -21.62 12.83 9.75
N LEU A 24 -22.37 13.89 9.48
CA LEU A 24 -22.40 14.58 8.17
C LEU A 24 -21.00 15.10 7.77
N PHE A 25 -20.23 15.57 8.74
CA PHE A 25 -18.90 16.15 8.52
C PHE A 25 -17.75 15.18 8.82
N SER A 26 -18.07 13.98 9.29
CA SER A 26 -17.07 12.99 9.76
C SER A 26 -16.01 12.69 8.70
N ARG A 27 -16.42 12.48 7.45
CA ARG A 27 -15.53 12.19 6.31
C ARG A 27 -14.62 13.38 5.99
N LEU A 28 -15.18 14.59 6.01
CA LEU A 28 -14.41 15.83 5.78
C LEU A 28 -13.34 16.00 6.87
N PHE A 29 -13.72 15.89 8.14
CA PHE A 29 -12.77 16.03 9.25
C PHE A 29 -11.71 14.93 9.25
N LEU A 30 -12.08 13.69 8.92
CA LEU A 30 -11.14 12.59 8.76
C LEU A 30 -10.13 12.89 7.65
N ASN A 31 -10.60 13.33 6.48
CA ASN A 31 -9.73 13.67 5.36
C ASN A 31 -8.80 14.84 5.69
N LEU A 32 -9.31 15.94 6.27
CA LEU A 32 -8.50 17.09 6.68
C LEU A 32 -7.43 16.71 7.71
N PHE A 33 -7.77 15.84 8.67
CA PHE A 33 -6.81 15.36 9.65
C PHE A 33 -5.66 14.60 8.99
N TYR A 34 -5.96 13.61 8.15
CA TYR A 34 -4.93 12.83 7.48
C TYR A 34 -4.19 13.62 6.40
N LEU A 35 -4.83 14.56 5.71
CA LEU A 35 -4.17 15.48 4.79
C LEU A 35 -3.15 16.37 5.53
N THR A 36 -3.48 16.84 6.74
CA THR A 36 -2.54 17.58 7.59
C THR A 36 -1.35 16.71 7.98
N ARG A 37 -1.59 15.44 8.34
CA ARG A 37 -0.53 14.47 8.66
C ARG A 37 0.36 14.18 7.45
N PHE A 38 -0.24 14.00 6.27
CA PHE A 38 0.47 13.80 5.01
C PHE A 38 1.32 15.02 4.66
N SER A 39 0.78 16.23 4.75
CA SER A 39 1.54 17.46 4.51
C SER A 39 2.74 17.59 5.46
N LEU A 40 2.57 17.27 6.75
CA LEU A 40 3.66 17.25 7.71
C LEU A 40 4.71 16.19 7.34
N TRP A 41 4.28 14.98 6.99
CA TRP A 41 5.16 13.91 6.55
C TRP A 41 5.94 14.30 5.30
N ALA A 42 5.29 14.83 4.26
CA ALA A 42 5.93 15.24 3.01
C ALA A 42 6.96 16.36 3.26
N SER A 43 6.65 17.32 4.14
CA SER A 43 7.59 18.41 4.48
C SER A 43 8.91 17.90 5.07
N LYS A 44 8.88 16.77 5.80
CA LYS A 44 10.03 16.13 6.41
C LYS A 44 10.78 15.21 5.43
N ASN A 45 10.09 14.65 4.44
CA ASN A 45 10.63 13.65 3.51
C ASN A 45 10.88 14.18 2.10
N LYS A 46 10.83 15.50 1.88
CA LYS A 46 10.99 16.09 0.54
C LYS A 46 12.36 15.88 -0.11
N LYS A 47 13.40 15.66 0.69
CA LYS A 47 14.79 15.52 0.23
C LYS A 47 15.11 14.06 -0.10
N VAL A 48 14.60 13.58 -1.21
CA VAL A 48 14.93 12.26 -1.76
C VAL A 48 15.34 12.41 -3.22
N ALA A 49 16.24 11.55 -3.71
CA ALA A 49 16.92 11.74 -4.98
C ALA A 49 15.95 11.74 -6.19
N TYR A 50 14.89 10.94 -6.12
CA TYR A 50 13.80 10.93 -7.10
C TYR A 50 12.53 11.45 -6.44
N ASN A 51 12.21 12.72 -6.68
CA ASN A 51 10.98 13.38 -6.23
C ASN A 51 10.58 14.47 -7.23
N ASP A 52 9.39 14.36 -7.82
CA ASP A 52 8.88 15.32 -8.81
C ASP A 52 7.90 16.35 -8.24
N PHE A 53 7.73 16.40 -6.92
CA PHE A 53 6.81 17.33 -6.27
C PHE A 53 7.36 18.77 -6.17
N PRO A 54 6.57 19.82 -6.49
CA PRO A 54 5.27 19.75 -7.13
C PRO A 54 5.42 19.58 -8.66
N GLY A 55 4.59 18.72 -9.25
CA GLY A 55 4.63 18.40 -10.68
C GLY A 55 3.24 18.22 -11.29
N LYS A 56 3.17 18.22 -12.62
CA LYS A 56 1.92 17.89 -13.34
C LYS A 56 1.56 16.43 -13.12
N TRP A 57 0.27 16.17 -12.87
CA TRP A 57 -0.28 14.83 -12.73
C TRP A 57 -0.09 14.01 -14.01
N ASP A 58 0.47 12.81 -13.87
CA ASP A 58 0.69 11.86 -14.95
C ASP A 58 0.89 10.45 -14.39
N TYR A 59 -0.12 9.59 -14.58
CA TYR A 59 -0.11 8.21 -14.12
C TYR A 59 0.95 7.34 -14.84
N SER A 60 1.37 7.71 -16.05
CA SER A 60 2.37 6.93 -16.81
C SER A 60 3.77 6.98 -16.20
N LYS A 61 4.03 7.95 -15.30
CA LYS A 61 5.32 8.12 -14.60
C LYS A 61 5.71 6.91 -13.74
N ARG A 62 4.76 6.05 -13.35
CA ARG A 62 5.00 4.90 -12.46
C ARG A 62 6.12 3.97 -12.94
N TYR A 63 6.17 3.64 -14.24
CA TYR A 63 7.19 2.70 -14.73
C TYR A 63 8.60 3.31 -14.77
N ALA A 64 8.72 4.60 -15.08
CA ALA A 64 9.99 5.30 -15.00
C ALA A 64 10.50 5.35 -13.55
N PHE A 65 9.57 5.60 -12.61
CA PHE A 65 9.83 5.57 -11.18
C PHE A 65 10.26 4.17 -10.70
N TYR A 66 9.49 3.11 -11.01
CA TYR A 66 9.83 1.73 -10.65
C TYR A 66 11.19 1.32 -11.20
N LYS A 67 11.48 1.67 -12.45
CA LYS A 67 12.77 1.37 -13.08
C LYS A 67 13.92 2.05 -12.36
N TRP A 68 13.73 3.32 -11.97
CA TRP A 68 14.74 4.05 -11.22
C TRP A 68 15.02 3.40 -9.87
N ILE A 69 13.99 3.01 -9.11
CA ILE A 69 14.15 2.32 -7.82
C ILE A 69 14.86 0.97 -8.00
N ILE A 70 14.44 0.14 -8.96
CA ILE A 70 15.07 -1.15 -9.24
C ILE A 70 16.57 -1.00 -9.54
N GLY A 71 16.94 0.00 -10.33
CA GLY A 71 18.34 0.30 -10.63
C GLY A 71 19.11 0.82 -9.41
N HIS A 72 18.54 1.78 -8.68
CA HIS A 72 19.16 2.40 -7.51
C HIS A 72 19.41 1.39 -6.38
N GLU A 73 18.48 0.45 -6.19
CA GLU A 73 18.54 -0.60 -5.17
C GLU A 73 19.24 -1.88 -5.66
N SER A 74 19.76 -1.88 -6.89
CA SER A 74 20.45 -3.03 -7.52
C SER A 74 19.62 -4.33 -7.53
N LEU A 75 18.31 -4.23 -7.75
CA LEU A 75 17.38 -5.36 -7.60
C LEU A 75 17.37 -6.32 -8.79
N SER A 76 17.82 -5.90 -9.99
CA SER A 76 17.70 -6.71 -11.21
C SER A 76 18.49 -8.02 -11.18
N ASN A 77 19.60 -8.07 -10.44
CA ASN A 77 20.57 -9.17 -10.48
C ASN A 77 20.61 -10.02 -9.20
N ILE A 78 19.76 -9.71 -8.22
CA ILE A 78 19.66 -10.49 -6.98
C ILE A 78 18.35 -11.30 -6.98
N ALA A 79 18.34 -12.40 -6.25
CA ALA A 79 17.11 -13.13 -5.99
C ALA A 79 16.18 -12.31 -5.08
N ILE A 80 14.93 -12.13 -5.50
CA ILE A 80 13.92 -11.38 -4.74
C ILE A 80 12.63 -12.20 -4.59
N ASN A 81 11.91 -11.93 -3.49
CA ASN A 81 10.52 -12.25 -3.38
C ASN A 81 9.70 -11.01 -3.70
N TYR A 82 8.96 -11.03 -4.80
CA TYR A 82 8.01 -9.97 -5.16
C TYR A 82 6.59 -10.36 -4.72
N LEU A 83 5.91 -9.47 -4.00
CA LEU A 83 4.53 -9.64 -3.55
C LEU A 83 3.72 -8.44 -4.04
N GLU A 84 2.63 -8.67 -4.77
CA GLU A 84 1.73 -7.61 -5.23
C GLU A 84 0.33 -7.86 -4.68
N PHE A 85 -0.20 -6.85 -4.00
CA PHE A 85 -1.52 -6.86 -3.38
C PHE A 85 -2.44 -5.96 -4.21
N GLY A 86 -3.32 -6.57 -5.01
CA GLY A 86 -4.04 -5.89 -6.08
C GLY A 86 -3.25 -6.02 -7.40
N VAL A 87 -3.67 -6.95 -8.24
CA VAL A 87 -3.00 -7.34 -9.50
C VAL A 87 -3.84 -6.91 -10.71
N ALA A 88 -5.17 -6.99 -10.61
CA ALA A 88 -6.11 -6.81 -11.71
C ALA A 88 -5.68 -7.58 -12.98
N ASP A 89 -5.54 -6.89 -14.12
CA ASP A 89 -5.11 -7.48 -15.41
C ASP A 89 -3.60 -7.82 -15.46
N GLY A 90 -2.84 -7.52 -14.40
CA GLY A 90 -1.45 -7.93 -14.21
C GLY A 90 -0.42 -7.12 -14.99
N HIS A 91 -0.71 -5.86 -15.34
CA HIS A 91 0.21 -5.00 -16.10
C HIS A 91 1.49 -4.68 -15.32
N SER A 92 1.37 -4.15 -14.10
CA SER A 92 2.44 -3.90 -13.14
C SER A 92 3.19 -5.21 -12.83
N PHE A 93 2.44 -6.25 -12.46
CA PHE A 93 3.00 -7.55 -12.13
C PHE A 93 3.89 -8.11 -13.25
N ARG A 94 3.38 -8.15 -14.49
CA ARG A 94 4.13 -8.62 -15.66
C ARG A 94 5.38 -7.78 -15.89
N TRP A 95 5.28 -6.46 -15.70
CA TRP A 95 6.42 -5.57 -15.85
C TRP A 95 7.52 -5.89 -14.83
N PHE A 96 7.19 -6.11 -13.55
CA PHE A 96 8.16 -6.49 -12.51
C PHE A 96 8.80 -7.86 -12.77
N VAL A 97 8.03 -8.85 -13.23
CA VAL A 97 8.55 -10.17 -13.65
C VAL A 97 9.63 -10.02 -14.74
N GLN A 98 9.45 -9.08 -15.66
CA GLN A 98 10.42 -8.81 -16.74
C GLN A 98 11.66 -8.03 -16.27
N GLN A 99 11.57 -7.25 -15.19
CA GLN A 99 12.71 -6.44 -14.69
C GLN A 99 13.72 -7.24 -13.85
N ASN A 100 13.37 -8.44 -13.41
CA ASN A 100 14.26 -9.32 -12.67
C ASN A 100 14.24 -10.71 -13.29
N ALA A 101 15.34 -11.11 -13.90
CA ALA A 101 15.49 -12.40 -14.60
C ALA A 101 16.15 -13.48 -13.71
N HIS A 102 16.39 -13.21 -12.42
CA HIS A 102 17.08 -14.15 -11.56
C HIS A 102 16.22 -15.41 -11.37
N PRO A 103 16.78 -16.64 -11.58
CA PRO A 103 15.99 -17.88 -11.57
C PRO A 103 15.43 -18.24 -10.19
N GLU A 104 16.13 -17.83 -9.12
CA GLU A 104 15.65 -18.03 -7.75
C GLU A 104 14.58 -17.02 -7.32
N SER A 105 14.35 -15.94 -8.06
CA SER A 105 13.28 -14.99 -7.71
C SER A 105 11.92 -15.66 -7.75
N ARG A 106 10.99 -15.18 -6.92
CA ARG A 106 9.60 -15.63 -6.88
C ARG A 106 8.67 -14.45 -6.89
N PHE A 107 7.56 -14.56 -7.62
CA PHE A 107 6.57 -13.50 -7.78
C PHE A 107 5.21 -14.02 -7.36
N TYR A 108 4.57 -13.31 -6.43
CA TYR A 108 3.32 -13.71 -5.80
C TYR A 108 2.28 -12.60 -5.95
N GLY A 109 1.21 -12.87 -6.69
CA GLY A 109 0.12 -11.91 -6.86
C GLY A 109 -1.11 -12.31 -6.05
N PHE A 110 -1.68 -11.38 -5.31
CA PHE A 110 -2.87 -11.57 -4.49
C PHE A 110 -3.99 -10.66 -4.98
N ASP A 111 -5.10 -11.23 -5.41
CA ASP A 111 -6.26 -10.47 -5.89
C ASP A 111 -7.54 -11.32 -5.79
N THR A 112 -8.70 -10.68 -5.73
CA THR A 112 -9.99 -11.36 -5.88
C THR A 112 -10.25 -11.76 -7.34
N PHE A 113 -9.73 -10.98 -8.30
CA PHE A 113 -10.06 -10.96 -9.73
C PHE A 113 -11.55 -10.73 -10.02
N THR A 114 -12.33 -10.42 -8.98
CA THR A 114 -13.76 -10.10 -9.02
C THR A 114 -14.00 -8.60 -8.84
N GLY A 115 -12.93 -7.81 -8.70
CA GLY A 115 -12.96 -6.39 -8.37
C GLY A 115 -13.08 -6.11 -6.87
N LEU A 116 -13.31 -4.85 -6.53
CA LEU A 116 -13.37 -4.37 -5.14
C LEU A 116 -14.43 -5.14 -4.33
N PRO A 117 -14.11 -5.56 -3.09
CA PRO A 117 -15.07 -6.26 -2.23
C PRO A 117 -16.13 -5.35 -1.60
N GLU A 118 -15.85 -4.04 -1.56
CA GLU A 118 -16.68 -2.97 -0.99
C GLU A 118 -16.58 -1.68 -1.82
N ASP A 119 -17.46 -0.70 -1.56
CA ASP A 119 -17.40 0.61 -2.22
C ASP A 119 -16.15 1.40 -1.76
N PHE A 120 -15.50 2.11 -2.69
CA PHE A 120 -14.27 2.88 -2.47
C PHE A 120 -14.33 4.27 -3.12
N GLY A 121 -14.54 5.32 -2.33
CA GLY A 121 -14.62 6.69 -2.86
C GLY A 121 -15.70 6.83 -3.94
N VAL A 122 -15.28 7.08 -5.18
CA VAL A 122 -16.16 7.15 -6.37
C VAL A 122 -16.39 5.77 -7.02
N TYR A 123 -15.55 4.79 -6.71
CA TYR A 123 -15.62 3.44 -7.24
C TYR A 123 -16.61 2.59 -6.45
N LYS A 124 -17.39 1.79 -7.18
CA LYS A 124 -18.36 0.86 -6.61
C LYS A 124 -17.75 -0.52 -6.42
N LYS A 125 -18.33 -1.29 -5.51
CA LYS A 125 -18.05 -2.72 -5.37
C LYS A 125 -18.07 -3.40 -6.75
N GLY A 126 -17.06 -4.22 -7.04
CA GLY A 126 -16.91 -4.93 -8.31
C GLY A 126 -16.24 -4.14 -9.45
N VAL A 127 -15.86 -2.87 -9.24
CA VAL A 127 -14.93 -2.18 -10.16
C VAL A 127 -13.57 -2.91 -10.14
N PHE A 128 -12.86 -2.90 -11.27
CA PHE A 128 -11.63 -3.67 -11.53
C PHE A 128 -11.81 -5.19 -11.65
N ASN A 129 -13.05 -5.66 -11.85
CA ASN A 129 -13.31 -7.05 -12.15
C ASN A 129 -12.73 -7.45 -13.51
N THR A 130 -11.91 -8.50 -13.52
CA THR A 130 -11.31 -9.09 -14.74
C THR A 130 -12.13 -10.28 -15.25
N ASN A 131 -13.43 -10.33 -14.93
CA ASN A 131 -14.31 -11.48 -15.13
C ASN A 131 -13.77 -12.77 -14.48
N ASN A 132 -13.21 -12.65 -13.28
CA ASN A 132 -12.53 -13.72 -12.55
C ASN A 132 -11.35 -14.35 -13.31
N GLN A 133 -10.79 -13.65 -14.30
CA GLN A 133 -9.66 -14.14 -15.06
C GLN A 133 -8.35 -13.77 -14.37
N VAL A 134 -7.60 -14.80 -13.98
CA VAL A 134 -6.23 -14.65 -13.49
C VAL A 134 -5.31 -14.36 -14.68
N PRO A 135 -4.41 -13.36 -14.58
CA PRO A 135 -3.45 -13.05 -15.64
C PRO A 135 -2.63 -14.27 -16.07
N GLN A 136 -2.54 -14.49 -17.37
CA GLN A 136 -1.71 -15.54 -17.95
C GLN A 136 -0.27 -15.02 -18.13
N ILE A 137 0.62 -15.47 -17.25
CA ILE A 137 2.06 -15.17 -17.30
C ILE A 137 2.80 -16.52 -17.29
N ASN A 138 3.36 -16.89 -18.44
CA ASN A 138 4.08 -18.15 -18.60
C ASN A 138 5.51 -18.04 -18.04
N ASP A 139 5.65 -18.04 -16.72
CA ASP A 139 6.91 -18.01 -16.00
C ASP A 139 6.80 -18.89 -14.74
N SER A 140 7.71 -19.84 -14.57
CA SER A 140 7.67 -20.81 -13.46
C SER A 140 7.89 -20.19 -12.08
N ARG A 141 8.36 -18.94 -12.03
CA ARG A 141 8.58 -18.17 -10.80
C ARG A 141 7.31 -17.50 -10.30
N VAL A 142 6.25 -17.45 -11.12
CA VAL A 142 5.00 -16.73 -10.85
C VAL A 142 3.96 -17.65 -10.21
N LYS A 143 3.30 -17.15 -9.16
CA LYS A 143 2.10 -17.78 -8.58
C LYS A 143 1.07 -16.71 -8.23
N PHE A 144 -0.19 -17.01 -8.51
CA PHE A 144 -1.33 -16.16 -8.14
C PHE A 144 -2.18 -16.82 -7.07
N TYR A 145 -2.73 -16.00 -6.18
CA TYR A 145 -3.64 -16.41 -5.12
C TYR A 145 -4.95 -15.65 -5.26
N GLN A 146 -5.95 -16.34 -5.82
CA GLN A 146 -7.28 -15.79 -6.00
C GLN A 146 -8.10 -15.83 -4.71
N GLY A 147 -8.60 -14.69 -4.27
CA GLY A 147 -9.48 -14.54 -3.12
C GLY A 147 -9.16 -13.31 -2.28
N LEU A 148 -9.96 -13.08 -1.24
CA LEU A 148 -9.67 -12.02 -0.28
C LEU A 148 -8.34 -12.30 0.43
N PHE A 149 -7.60 -11.24 0.80
CA PHE A 149 -6.33 -11.38 1.52
C PHE A 149 -6.47 -12.22 2.81
N GLN A 150 -7.62 -12.14 3.49
CA GLN A 150 -7.95 -12.90 4.69
C GLN A 150 -8.03 -14.42 4.43
N GLN A 151 -8.34 -14.81 3.20
CA GLN A 151 -8.46 -16.20 2.79
C GLN A 151 -7.14 -16.74 2.23
N THR A 152 -6.38 -15.89 1.53
CA THR A 152 -5.19 -16.30 0.78
C THR A 152 -3.90 -16.20 1.60
N LEU A 153 -3.71 -15.12 2.36
CA LEU A 153 -2.45 -14.87 3.08
C LEU A 153 -2.14 -15.89 4.17
N PRO A 154 -3.07 -16.36 5.02
CA PRO A 154 -2.71 -17.30 6.08
C PRO A 154 -2.07 -18.59 5.55
N GLY A 155 -2.65 -19.17 4.49
CA GLY A 155 -2.13 -20.37 3.86
C GLY A 155 -0.79 -20.15 3.18
N PHE A 156 -0.65 -19.03 2.44
CA PHE A 156 0.61 -18.64 1.80
C PHE A 156 1.74 -18.45 2.82
N LEU A 157 1.55 -17.58 3.82
CA LEU A 157 2.57 -17.18 4.78
C LEU A 157 3.07 -18.37 5.62
N SER A 158 2.22 -19.37 5.87
CA SER A 158 2.62 -20.58 6.61
C SER A 158 3.69 -21.43 5.90
N LYS A 159 3.85 -21.26 4.59
CA LYS A 159 4.76 -22.05 3.74
C LYS A 159 5.77 -21.18 2.99
N TRP A 160 5.75 -19.87 3.19
CA TRP A 160 6.50 -18.93 2.38
C TRP A 160 7.97 -18.87 2.78
N ASN A 161 8.86 -19.12 1.83
CA ASN A 161 10.29 -18.86 1.98
C ASN A 161 10.59 -17.37 1.78
N HIS A 162 10.87 -16.68 2.88
CA HIS A 162 11.11 -15.24 2.96
C HIS A 162 12.60 -14.89 3.17
N GLN A 163 13.52 -15.81 2.82
CA GLN A 163 14.97 -15.58 2.95
C GLN A 163 15.49 -14.50 2.00
N GLN A 164 14.94 -14.44 0.78
CA GLN A 164 15.29 -13.43 -0.21
C GLN A 164 14.77 -12.06 0.18
N ARG A 165 15.36 -10.99 -0.35
CA ARG A 165 14.87 -9.62 -0.14
C ARG A 165 13.43 -9.51 -0.62
N ASN A 166 12.55 -9.00 0.23
CA ASN A 166 11.14 -8.85 -0.11
C ASN A 166 10.92 -7.48 -0.76
N ILE A 167 10.23 -7.51 -1.90
CA ILE A 167 9.79 -6.35 -2.65
C ILE A 167 8.26 -6.42 -2.68
N VAL A 168 7.61 -5.49 -2.02
CA VAL A 168 6.17 -5.51 -1.82
C VAL A 168 5.54 -4.36 -2.58
N MET A 169 4.56 -4.62 -3.42
CA MET A 169 3.70 -3.62 -4.07
C MET A 169 2.35 -3.62 -3.38
N MET A 170 2.04 -2.50 -2.72
CA MET A 170 0.70 -2.20 -2.23
C MET A 170 -0.04 -1.43 -3.32
N ASP A 171 -1.03 -2.08 -3.92
CA ASP A 171 -1.91 -1.54 -4.97
C ASP A 171 -3.35 -2.00 -4.69
N ALA A 172 -3.71 -1.96 -3.40
CA ALA A 172 -4.95 -2.57 -2.90
C ALA A 172 -6.09 -1.56 -2.77
N ASP A 173 -5.83 -0.29 -3.10
CA ASP A 173 -6.66 0.93 -3.00
C ASP A 173 -7.17 1.24 -1.58
N LEU A 174 -7.76 0.25 -0.93
CA LEU A 174 -8.46 0.32 0.34
C LEU A 174 -7.49 0.40 1.52
N TYR A 175 -7.84 1.26 2.48
CA TYR A 175 -7.21 1.32 3.80
C TYR A 175 -7.22 -0.04 4.50
N SER A 176 -8.39 -0.69 4.51
CA SER A 176 -8.62 -1.98 5.20
C SER A 176 -7.76 -3.09 4.60
N ALA A 177 -7.71 -3.17 3.27
CA ALA A 177 -6.93 -4.16 2.54
C ALA A 177 -5.42 -3.94 2.71
N THR A 178 -4.95 -2.69 2.53
CA THR A 178 -3.54 -2.31 2.69
C THR A 178 -3.06 -2.57 4.12
N LEU A 179 -3.82 -2.11 5.13
CA LEU A 179 -3.47 -2.35 6.53
C LEU A 179 -3.43 -3.85 6.84
N TYR A 180 -4.43 -4.61 6.38
CA TYR A 180 -4.45 -6.06 6.58
C TYR A 180 -3.21 -6.72 5.96
N ALA A 181 -2.89 -6.43 4.69
CA ALA A 181 -1.71 -6.97 4.03
C ALA A 181 -0.42 -6.65 4.82
N LEU A 182 -0.19 -5.36 5.14
CA LEU A 182 0.96 -4.92 5.95
C LEU A 182 1.05 -5.66 7.28
N THR A 183 -0.05 -5.72 8.05
CA THR A 183 -0.08 -6.40 9.36
C THR A 183 0.24 -7.89 9.27
N ARG A 184 -0.19 -8.57 8.20
CA ARG A 184 0.04 -10.00 8.02
C ARG A 184 1.46 -10.32 7.59
N ILE A 185 2.08 -9.47 6.78
CA ILE A 185 3.47 -9.67 6.32
C ILE A 185 4.50 -9.13 7.32
N ALA A 186 4.10 -8.30 8.29
CA ALA A 186 5.00 -7.66 9.25
C ALA A 186 6.05 -8.58 9.89
N PRO A 187 5.72 -9.81 10.35
CA PRO A 187 6.71 -10.70 10.96
C PRO A 187 7.81 -11.19 9.99
N PHE A 188 7.61 -11.01 8.69
CA PHE A 188 8.51 -11.48 7.62
C PHE A 188 9.29 -10.34 6.96
N LEU A 189 8.94 -9.09 7.30
CA LEU A 189 9.64 -7.90 6.85
C LEU A 189 10.97 -7.76 7.58
N LYS A 190 12.03 -7.49 6.84
CA LYS A 190 13.40 -7.32 7.36
C LYS A 190 14.05 -6.06 6.81
N LYS A 191 15.10 -5.60 7.50
CA LYS A 191 15.93 -4.48 7.06
C LYS A 191 16.36 -4.66 5.61
N GLY A 192 16.19 -3.61 4.83
CA GLY A 192 16.47 -3.59 3.41
C GLY A 192 15.29 -3.99 2.53
N ASP A 193 14.24 -4.65 3.03
CA ASP A 193 13.03 -4.90 2.22
C ASP A 193 12.43 -3.57 1.74
N ILE A 194 11.76 -3.61 0.59
CA ILE A 194 11.19 -2.42 -0.07
C ILE A 194 9.69 -2.57 -0.18
N ILE A 195 8.95 -1.52 0.16
CA ILE A 195 7.51 -1.43 -0.01
C ILE A 195 7.21 -0.26 -0.96
N PHE A 196 6.60 -0.58 -2.09
CA PHE A 196 5.98 0.35 -3.01
C PHE A 196 4.51 0.56 -2.66
N PHE A 197 4.00 1.74 -2.98
CA PHE A 197 2.60 2.13 -2.89
C PHE A 197 2.20 2.78 -4.22
N ASP A 198 1.14 2.29 -4.89
CA ASP A 198 0.67 2.84 -6.16
C ASP A 198 -0.17 4.12 -5.93
N GLU A 199 -0.81 4.28 -4.77
CA GLU A 199 -1.71 5.40 -4.45
C GLU A 199 -1.45 6.06 -3.08
N PHE A 200 -0.17 6.19 -2.70
CA PHE A 200 0.24 6.63 -1.36
C PHE A 200 -0.35 7.99 -0.95
N ALA A 201 -0.42 8.97 -1.85
CA ALA A 201 -0.88 10.31 -1.51
C ALA A 201 -2.38 10.40 -1.17
N VAL A 202 -3.14 9.30 -1.27
CA VAL A 202 -4.56 9.26 -0.89
C VAL A 202 -4.67 9.19 0.65
N PRO A 203 -4.97 10.30 1.35
CA PRO A 203 -4.60 10.43 2.77
C PRO A 203 -5.33 9.46 3.70
N THR A 204 -6.57 9.09 3.38
CA THR A 204 -7.41 8.21 4.21
C THR A 204 -7.26 6.73 3.86
N HIS A 205 -6.36 6.41 2.92
CA HIS A 205 -6.17 5.06 2.39
C HIS A 205 -4.75 4.56 2.64
N GLU A 206 -3.90 4.45 1.63
CA GLU A 206 -2.56 3.87 1.80
C GLU A 206 -1.69 4.66 2.78
N PHE A 207 -1.71 6.01 2.71
CA PHE A 207 -1.02 6.85 3.70
C PHE A 207 -1.48 6.54 5.13
N LYS A 208 -2.80 6.50 5.35
CA LYS A 208 -3.37 6.18 6.66
C LYS A 208 -2.99 4.77 7.11
N ALA A 209 -3.00 3.79 6.20
CA ALA A 209 -2.62 2.42 6.50
C ALA A 209 -1.16 2.31 6.94
N LEU A 210 -0.22 2.93 6.21
CA LEU A 210 1.18 2.97 6.61
C LEU A 210 1.36 3.73 7.93
N TYR A 211 0.70 4.89 8.09
CA TYR A 211 0.78 5.68 9.32
C TYR A 211 0.34 4.86 10.54
N ASP A 212 -0.84 4.23 10.49
CA ASP A 212 -1.37 3.42 11.59
C ASP A 212 -0.51 2.15 11.81
N PHE A 213 0.01 1.56 10.74
CA PHE A 213 0.95 0.43 10.80
C PHE A 213 2.25 0.80 11.54
N GLN A 214 2.90 1.92 11.19
CA GLN A 214 4.12 2.38 11.85
C GLN A 214 3.91 2.61 13.35
N GLN A 215 2.76 3.18 13.75
CA GLN A 215 2.45 3.38 15.16
C GLN A 215 2.23 2.06 15.92
N ALA A 216 1.62 1.06 15.27
CA ALA A 216 1.30 -0.22 15.90
C ALA A 216 2.51 -1.17 15.97
N TYR A 217 3.36 -1.19 14.94
CA TYR A 217 4.47 -2.13 14.80
C TYR A 217 5.83 -1.53 15.15
N LEU A 218 5.91 -0.21 15.36
CA LEU A 218 7.15 0.51 15.69
C LEU A 218 8.27 0.22 14.69
N MET A 219 7.89 0.12 13.41
CA MET A 219 8.80 -0.17 12.30
C MET A 219 9.13 1.13 11.56
N ASP A 220 10.41 1.36 11.35
CA ASP A 220 10.92 2.55 10.69
C ASP A 220 11.07 2.32 9.18
N PHE A 221 10.73 3.36 8.43
CA PHE A 221 10.75 3.38 6.97
C PHE A 221 11.47 4.62 6.48
N GLU A 222 12.40 4.42 5.56
CA GLU A 222 13.06 5.49 4.82
C GLU A 222 12.38 5.66 3.46
N LEU A 223 11.94 6.88 3.13
CA LEU A 223 11.47 7.19 1.78
C LEU A 223 12.68 7.20 0.83
N ILE A 224 12.71 6.28 -0.14
CA ILE A 224 13.80 6.15 -1.11
C ILE A 224 13.44 6.72 -2.50
N GLY A 225 12.15 6.99 -2.74
CA GLY A 225 11.72 7.80 -3.87
C GLY A 225 10.22 8.05 -3.90
N ALA A 226 9.84 9.10 -4.63
CA ALA A 226 8.46 9.52 -4.83
C ALA A 226 8.26 10.04 -6.26
N ALA A 227 7.08 9.78 -6.84
CA ALA A 227 6.73 10.30 -8.15
C ALA A 227 5.25 10.69 -8.20
N ASN A 228 4.89 11.52 -9.19
CA ASN A 228 3.55 11.99 -9.42
C ASN A 228 2.95 12.66 -8.17
N ASN A 229 3.67 13.60 -7.56
CA ASN A 229 3.26 14.28 -6.31
C ASN A 229 3.08 13.33 -5.11
N TYR A 230 4.03 12.41 -4.90
CA TYR A 230 3.99 11.35 -3.88
C TYR A 230 2.84 10.35 -4.05
N TYR A 231 2.21 10.27 -5.21
CA TYR A 231 1.23 9.23 -5.46
C TYR A 231 1.90 7.87 -5.50
N PHE A 232 2.95 7.74 -6.30
CA PHE A 232 3.82 6.57 -6.28
C PHE A 232 4.93 6.82 -5.27
N THR A 233 5.12 5.90 -4.33
CA THR A 233 6.25 5.98 -3.39
C THR A 233 6.90 4.62 -3.20
N ALA A 234 8.15 4.65 -2.77
CA ALA A 234 8.92 3.48 -2.39
C ALA A 234 9.62 3.76 -1.07
N PHE A 235 9.48 2.83 -0.14
CA PHE A 235 10.09 2.89 1.18
C PHE A 235 11.03 1.71 1.39
N ARG A 236 12.16 1.95 2.05
CA ARG A 236 13.06 0.91 2.52
C ARG A 236 12.88 0.74 4.03
N ILE A 237 12.86 -0.50 4.50
CA ILE A 237 12.83 -0.81 5.94
C ILE A 237 14.25 -0.64 6.52
N ILE A 238 14.39 0.09 7.63
CA ILE A 238 15.70 0.44 8.22
C ILE A 238 15.97 -0.15 9.60
#